data_AF-A0A3L8P2X2-F1
#
_entry.id   AF-A0A3L8P2X2-F1
#
_cell.length_a   1.000
_cell.length_b   1.000
_cell.length_c   1.000
_cell.angle_alpha   90.00
_cell.angle_beta   90.00
_cell.angle_gamma   90.00
#
_symmetry.space_group_name_H-M   'P 1'
#
loop_
_entity.id
_entity.type
_entity.pdbx_description
1 polymer ?
#
loop_
_entity_poly.entity_id
_entity_poly.type
_entity_poly.pdbx_seq_one_letter_code
_entity_poly.pdbx_strand_id
1 'polypeptide(L)'
;MGPREDKFGIGDVAAPLAVGRPHPRCEHVWILQQAADRPRLPGILLSFRRNGRGRWEGWVVWAAPDVSVDVDEAHLQQGWVDAERIEQVLT
;
A
#
# COMPACT_ATOMS: atom_id res chain seq x y z
N MET A 1 13.75 -14.19 43.02
CA MET A 1 13.24 -12.90 42.50
C MET A 1 13.30 -12.98 40.98
N GLY A 2 12.19 -13.36 40.34
CA GLY A 2 12.06 -13.34 38.88
C GLY A 2 11.61 -11.94 38.43
N PRO A 3 12.06 -11.45 37.26
CA PRO A 3 11.59 -10.17 36.76
C PRO A 3 10.15 -10.30 36.26
N ARG A 4 9.34 -9.32 36.65
CA ARG A 4 7.94 -9.11 36.28
C ARG A 4 7.78 -8.94 34.77
N GLU A 5 6.82 -9.66 34.20
CA GLU A 5 6.27 -9.38 32.88
C GLU A 5 5.34 -8.17 32.97
N ASP A 6 5.83 -7.01 32.56
CA ASP A 6 4.97 -5.85 32.30
C ASP A 6 4.26 -6.07 30.96
N LYS A 7 2.96 -6.35 31.08
CA LYS A 7 2.02 -6.52 29.98
C LYS A 7 1.91 -5.24 29.17
N PHE A 8 2.43 -5.25 27.95
CA PHE A 8 2.09 -4.24 26.93
C PHE A 8 0.67 -4.50 26.43
N GLY A 9 -0.22 -3.57 26.73
CA GLY A 9 -1.50 -3.43 26.06
C GLY A 9 -1.42 -2.41 24.91
N ILE A 10 -2.30 -2.65 23.94
CA ILE A 10 -2.82 -1.73 22.91
C ILE A 10 -2.04 -1.71 21.57
N GLY A 11 -2.69 -2.30 20.56
CA GLY A 11 -2.75 -1.70 19.22
C GLY A 11 -2.07 -2.51 18.12
N ASP A 12 -2.80 -3.47 17.55
CA ASP A 12 -2.60 -3.98 16.19
C ASP A 12 -2.69 -2.85 15.16
N VAL A 13 -1.62 -2.08 15.02
CA VAL A 13 -1.39 -1.24 13.84
C VAL A 13 -0.12 -1.79 13.22
N ALA A 14 -0.27 -2.43 12.05
CA ALA A 14 0.78 -3.06 11.26
C ALA A 14 2.12 -2.33 11.41
N ALA A 15 3.03 -2.92 12.20
CA ALA A 15 4.37 -2.41 12.35
C ALA A 15 5.07 -2.42 10.98
N PRO A 16 5.83 -1.36 10.65
CA PRO A 16 6.39 -1.15 9.32
C PRO A 16 7.30 -2.32 8.95
N LEU A 17 7.11 -2.82 7.72
CA LEU A 17 7.86 -3.90 7.08
C LEU A 17 9.31 -3.97 7.61
N ALA A 18 9.60 -5.11 8.23
CA ALA A 18 10.79 -5.39 9.00
C ALA A 18 12.09 -4.85 8.38
N VAL A 19 12.90 -4.22 9.24
CA VAL A 19 14.29 -3.84 8.97
C VAL A 19 15.11 -5.11 8.70
N GLY A 20 15.27 -5.46 7.43
CA GLY A 20 16.05 -6.61 7.01
C GLY A 20 15.89 -6.86 5.52
N ARG A 21 16.68 -6.12 4.71
CA ARG A 21 16.75 -6.13 3.23
C ARG A 21 15.51 -6.76 2.54
N PRO A 22 14.47 -5.98 2.21
CA PRO A 22 13.33 -6.52 1.49
C PRO A 22 13.82 -6.98 0.10
N HIS A 23 13.78 -8.28 -0.16
CA HIS A 23 13.71 -8.76 -1.53
C HIS A 23 12.50 -8.09 -2.20
N PRO A 24 12.58 -7.67 -3.48
CA PRO A 24 11.43 -7.10 -4.17
C PRO A 24 10.38 -8.19 -4.30
N ARG A 25 9.46 -8.27 -3.33
CA ARG A 25 8.27 -9.07 -3.45
C ARG A 25 7.28 -8.20 -4.19
N CYS A 26 7.03 -8.55 -5.45
CA CYS A 26 5.87 -8.01 -6.16
C CYS A 26 4.65 -8.45 -5.37
N GLU A 27 3.92 -7.49 -4.81
CA GLU A 27 2.77 -7.76 -3.94
C GLU A 27 1.50 -7.19 -4.56
N HIS A 28 0.43 -7.98 -4.52
CA HIS A 28 -0.89 -7.48 -4.89
C HIS A 28 -1.38 -6.52 -3.80
N VAL A 29 -1.83 -5.34 -4.24
CA VAL A 29 -2.29 -4.26 -3.37
C VAL A 29 -3.59 -3.65 -3.90
N TRP A 30 -4.32 -3.01 -3.01
CA TRP A 30 -5.41 -2.10 -3.34
C TRP A 30 -4.93 -0.66 -3.16
N ILE A 31 -5.21 0.21 -4.14
CA ILE A 31 -4.98 1.65 -4.05
C ILE A 31 -6.28 2.33 -3.69
N LEU A 32 -6.29 3.05 -2.57
CA LEU A 32 -7.43 3.83 -2.13
C LEU A 32 -7.63 5.08 -3.00
N GLN A 33 -8.84 5.23 -3.54
CA GLN A 33 -9.28 6.45 -4.22
C GLN A 33 -10.05 7.35 -3.26
N GLN A 34 -10.02 8.65 -3.51
CA GLN A 34 -10.80 9.63 -2.75
C GLN A 34 -12.26 9.74 -3.26
N ALA A 35 -12.59 9.10 -4.39
CA ALA A 35 -13.93 9.13 -4.97
C ALA A 35 -14.86 8.13 -4.24
N ALA A 36 -16.06 8.60 -3.91
CA ALA A 36 -17.01 7.87 -3.06
C ALA A 36 -17.61 6.61 -3.71
N ASP A 37 -17.60 6.53 -5.04
CA ASP A 37 -18.25 5.48 -5.84
C ASP A 37 -17.30 4.35 -6.26
N ARG A 38 -15.98 4.54 -6.17
CA ARG A 38 -14.96 3.52 -6.47
C ARG A 38 -13.83 3.57 -5.45
N PRO A 39 -13.98 2.92 -4.28
CA PRO A 39 -13.08 3.15 -3.15
C PRO A 39 -11.66 2.61 -3.38
N ARG A 40 -11.48 1.63 -4.28
CA ARG A 40 -10.19 0.96 -4.47
C ARG A 40 -9.90 0.55 -5.92
N LEU A 41 -8.64 0.64 -6.31
CA LEU A 41 -8.10 0.14 -7.58
C LEU A 41 -7.11 -1.00 -7.35
N PRO A 42 -7.16 -2.09 -8.14
CA PRO A 42 -6.19 -3.18 -8.02
C PRO A 42 -4.82 -2.77 -8.58
N GLY A 43 -3.74 -3.16 -7.91
CA GLY A 43 -2.38 -2.89 -8.36
C GLY A 43 -1.34 -3.88 -7.86
N ILE A 44 -0.12 -3.72 -8.39
CA ILE A 44 1.07 -4.49 -8.02
C ILE A 44 2.13 -3.51 -7.52
N LEU A 45 2.53 -3.70 -6.27
CA LEU A 45 3.59 -2.95 -5.62
C LEU A 45 4.95 -3.56 -5.96
N LEU A 46 5.88 -2.73 -6.41
CA LEU A 46 7.18 -3.16 -6.93
C LEU A 46 8.38 -2.67 -6.09
N SER A 47 8.23 -1.54 -5.39
CA SER A 47 9.32 -0.94 -4.62
C SER A 47 8.81 0.05 -3.59
N PHE A 48 9.61 0.34 -2.57
CA PHE A 48 9.37 1.41 -1.59
C PHE A 48 10.53 2.39 -1.54
N ARG A 49 10.22 3.66 -1.28
CA ARG A 49 11.21 4.68 -0.94
C ARG A 49 10.66 5.68 0.06
N ARG A 50 11.54 6.47 0.66
CA ARG A 50 11.17 7.72 1.31
C ARG A 50 11.30 8.87 0.31
N ASN A 51 10.32 9.77 0.27
CA ASN A 51 10.38 10.96 -0.55
C ASN A 51 11.15 12.12 0.12
N GLY A 52 11.27 13.26 -0.56
CA GLY A 52 11.96 14.44 -0.03
C GLY A 52 11.34 15.04 1.24
N ARG A 53 10.14 14.59 1.64
CA ARG A 53 9.45 14.97 2.90
C ARG A 53 9.56 13.88 3.97
N GLY A 54 10.33 12.82 3.73
CA GLY A 54 10.51 11.71 4.66
C GLY A 54 9.34 10.72 4.74
N ARG A 55 8.31 10.88 3.90
CA ARG A 55 7.15 9.96 3.86
C ARG A 55 7.45 8.76 2.98
N TRP A 56 6.86 7.62 3.31
CA TRP A 56 6.97 6.41 2.50
C TRP A 56 6.05 6.47 1.26
N GLU A 57 6.60 6.08 0.12
CA GLU A 57 5.88 5.92 -1.15
C GLU A 57 6.18 4.53 -1.72
N GLY A 58 5.18 3.90 -2.32
CA GLY A 58 5.32 2.67 -3.09
C GLY A 58 5.32 2.95 -4.59
N TRP A 59 6.20 2.32 -5.36
CA TRP A 59 6.09 2.30 -6.83
C TRP A 59 5.10 1.21 -7.22
N VAL A 60 3.99 1.61 -7.83
CA VAL A 60 2.87 0.71 -8.11
C VAL A 60 2.53 0.79 -9.60
N VAL A 61 2.11 -0.34 -10.17
CA VAL A 61 1.38 -0.41 -11.45
C VAL A 61 -0.06 -0.80 -11.12
N TRP A 62 -1.06 -0.05 -11.57
CA TRP A 62 -2.46 -0.30 -11.23
C TRP A 62 -3.41 -0.12 -12.41
N ALA A 63 -4.55 -0.79 -12.34
CA ALA A 63 -5.63 -0.62 -13.30
C ALA A 63 -6.53 0.53 -12.85
N ALA A 64 -6.64 1.57 -13.68
CA ALA A 64 -7.56 2.68 -13.47
C ALA A 64 -8.65 2.64 -14.56
N PRO A 65 -9.89 2.97 -14.22
CA PRO A 65 -10.94 3.10 -15.22
C PRO A 65 -10.70 4.35 -16.09
N ASP A 66 -11.03 4.27 -17.37
CA ASP A 66 -11.13 5.46 -18.20
C ASP A 66 -12.33 6.31 -17.74
N VAL A 67 -12.12 7.61 -17.57
CA VAL A 67 -13.15 8.57 -17.15
C VAL A 67 -13.92 9.09 -18.36
N SER A 68 -13.49 8.76 -19.59
CA SER A 68 -13.95 9.40 -20.82
C SER A 68 -14.78 8.52 -21.77
N VAL A 69 -15.07 7.26 -21.42
CA VAL A 69 -15.82 6.36 -22.31
C VAL A 69 -16.68 5.37 -21.54
N ASP A 70 -17.90 5.15 -22.04
CA ASP A 70 -18.94 4.19 -21.62
C ASP A 70 -18.52 2.71 -21.81
N VAL A 71 -17.21 2.42 -21.78
CA VAL A 71 -16.64 1.14 -22.18
C VAL A 71 -15.86 0.58 -20.98
N ASP A 72 -16.05 -0.70 -20.71
CA ASP A 72 -15.41 -1.51 -19.65
C ASP A 72 -13.87 -1.64 -19.78
N GLU A 73 -13.18 -0.64 -20.34
CA GLU A 73 -11.75 -0.64 -20.56
C GLU A 73 -11.02 0.01 -19.37
N ALA A 74 -10.22 -0.80 -18.69
CA ALA A 74 -9.27 -0.34 -17.69
C ALA A 74 -7.90 -0.13 -18.35
N HIS A 75 -7.28 1.02 -18.10
CA HIS A 75 -5.91 1.28 -18.52
C HIS A 75 -4.92 1.10 -17.36
N LEU A 76 -3.71 0.67 -17.70
CA LEU A 76 -2.63 0.58 -16.73
C LEU A 76 -2.01 1.95 -16.50
N GLN A 77 -1.90 2.34 -15.23
CA GLN A 77 -1.13 3.47 -14.76
C GLN A 77 0.04 2.99 -13.91
N GLN A 78 1.08 3.80 -13.81
CA GLN A 78 2.21 3.51 -12.92
C GLN A 78 2.75 4.79 -12.28
N GLY A 79 3.27 4.69 -11.06
CA GLY A 79 3.70 5.86 -10.31
C GLY A 79 4.05 5.58 -8.86
N TRP A 80 4.61 6.60 -8.21
CA TRP A 80 4.81 6.61 -6.76
C TRP A 80 3.50 7.00 -6.08
N VAL A 81 3.01 6.15 -5.18
CA VAL A 81 1.78 6.32 -4.42
C VAL A 81 2.13 6.43 -2.94
N ASP A 82 1.57 7.42 -2.24
CA ASP A 82 1.74 7.56 -0.79
C ASP A 82 1.34 6.23 -0.10
N ALA A 83 2.20 5.72 0.79
CA ALA A 83 1.98 4.39 1.40
C ALA A 83 0.66 4.28 2.18
N GLU A 84 0.15 5.40 2.71
CA GLU A 84 -1.16 5.49 3.39
C GLU A 84 -2.35 5.17 2.47
N ARG A 85 -2.14 5.18 1.15
CA ARG A 85 -3.15 4.84 0.14
C ARG A 85 -3.01 3.41 -0.38
N ILE A 86 -2.05 2.64 0.12
CA ILE A 86 -1.76 1.28 -0.33
C ILE A 86 -2.20 0.30 0.76
N GLU A 87 -3.16 -0.56 0.44
CA GLU A 87 -3.57 -1.67 1.30
C GLU A 87 -3.06 -2.99 0.74
N GLN A 88 -2.27 -3.72 1.52
CA GLN A 88 -1.83 -5.07 1.16
C GLN A 88 -2.97 -6.08 1.34
N VAL A 89 -3.05 -7.07 0.45
CA VAL A 89 -3.89 -8.23 0.69
C VAL A 89 -3.15 -9.17 1.64
N LEU A 90 -3.67 -9.31 2.86
CA LEU A 90 -3.22 -10.36 3.77
C LEU A 90 -3.66 -11.71 3.19
N THR A 91 -2.70 -12.50 2.71
CA THR A 91 -2.87 -13.91 2.30
C THR A 91 -2.71 -14.85 3.47
#